data_AF-A0A9W6YLJ3-F1
#
_entry.id   AF-A0A9W6YLJ3-F1
#
_cell.length_a   1.000
_cell.length_b   1.000
_cell.length_c   1.000
_cell.angle_alpha   90.00
_cell.angle_beta   90.00
_cell.angle_gamma   90.00
#
_symmetry.space_group_name_H-M   'P 1'
#
loop_
_entity.id
_entity.type
_entity.pdbx_description
1 polymer ?
#
loop_
_entity_poly.entity_id
_entity_poly.type
_entity_poly.pdbx_seq_one_letter_code
_entity_poly.pdbx_strand_id
1 'polypeptide(L)'
;MVVIKEYTTTELGIKPIKAVPLTPESFAKFGAIISADHQVSQAPKSSANQGTALKLHKVAPVTNNYENCPSKTPATANWNIFRCSPPKHLLSTSSNSSESGAVMNQYLSKVLERHPFSTQTFLPMGRSQEKIGYLVICAPDGKDGLPDYNKVEAFICKGNQAVTYGVATWHAPMIALGDEDYLDFGVLVHENGVPEEDCEEVTYNPGLIVEF
;
A
#
# COMPACT_ATOMS: atom_id res chain seq x y z
N MET A 1 -1.65 -4.21 16.79
CA MET A 1 -0.81 -3.06 16.41
C MET A 1 0.02 -2.65 17.61
N VAL A 2 1.34 -2.58 17.43
CA VAL A 2 2.30 -2.10 18.43
C VAL A 2 3.29 -1.17 17.75
N VAL A 3 3.50 0.03 18.30
CA VAL A 3 4.56 0.94 17.84
C VAL A 3 5.90 0.45 18.38
N ILE A 4 6.79 0.06 17.46
CA ILE A 4 8.11 -0.50 17.80
C ILE A 4 9.24 0.53 17.69
N LYS A 5 9.01 1.65 17.01
CA LYS A 5 9.99 2.73 16.85
C LYS A 5 9.34 4.08 16.54
N GLU A 6 9.91 5.16 17.08
CA GLU A 6 9.61 6.53 16.67
C GLU A 6 10.85 7.18 16.05
N TYR A 7 10.65 7.92 14.96
CA TYR A 7 11.68 8.64 14.21
C TYR A 7 11.43 10.14 14.22
N THR A 8 12.48 10.94 14.46
CA THR A 8 12.46 12.40 14.28
C THR A 8 12.93 12.75 12.86
N THR A 9 12.02 13.05 11.93
CA THR A 9 12.38 13.20 10.51
C THR A 9 13.27 14.40 10.21
N THR A 10 13.22 15.45 11.03
CA THR A 10 14.14 16.60 10.92
C THR A 10 15.61 16.23 11.14
N GLU A 11 15.88 15.16 11.90
CA GLU A 11 17.24 14.66 12.14
C GLU A 11 17.71 13.73 11.01
N LEU A 12 16.77 13.16 10.25
CA LEU A 12 17.06 12.20 9.19
C LEU A 12 17.36 12.85 7.83
N GLY A 13 17.02 14.14 7.64
CA GLY A 13 17.30 14.87 6.40
C GLY A 13 16.61 14.29 5.16
N ILE A 14 15.45 13.64 5.34
CA ILE A 14 14.73 12.94 4.29
C ILE A 14 14.17 13.96 3.29
N LYS A 15 14.47 13.76 2.00
CA LYS A 15 13.92 14.58 0.92
C LYS A 15 12.47 14.19 0.62
N PRO A 16 11.64 15.11 0.08
CA PRO A 16 10.31 14.75 -0.41
C PRO A 16 10.36 13.57 -1.38
N ILE A 17 9.44 12.63 -1.19
CA ILE A 17 9.30 11.41 -1.99
C ILE A 17 8.31 11.71 -3.11
N LYS A 18 8.72 11.51 -4.37
CA LYS A 18 7.82 11.69 -5.51
C LYS A 18 7.09 10.40 -5.81
N ALA A 19 5.77 10.45 -5.79
CA ALA A 19 4.94 9.32 -6.16
C ALA A 19 5.02 9.07 -7.67
N VAL A 20 5.10 7.81 -8.06
CA VAL A 20 5.13 7.37 -9.46
C VAL A 20 3.88 6.54 -9.77
N PRO A 21 3.51 6.33 -11.04
CA PRO A 21 2.42 5.43 -11.38
C PRO A 21 2.66 4.00 -10.86
N LEU A 22 1.63 3.38 -10.28
CA LEU A 22 1.68 1.97 -9.90
C LEU A 22 1.68 1.06 -11.13
N THR A 23 2.71 0.23 -11.27
CA THR A 23 2.80 -0.86 -12.27
C THR A 23 3.33 -2.13 -11.61
N PRO A 24 3.22 -3.32 -12.25
CA PRO A 24 3.82 -4.53 -11.70
C PRO A 24 5.33 -4.38 -11.45
N GLU A 25 6.05 -3.71 -12.36
CA GLU A 25 7.50 -3.53 -12.29
C GLU A 25 7.89 -2.55 -11.19
N SER A 26 7.17 -1.43 -11.06
CA SER A 26 7.48 -0.43 -10.04
C SER A 26 7.23 -0.95 -8.62
N PHE A 27 6.29 -1.89 -8.46
CA PHE A 27 5.89 -2.43 -7.16
C PHE A 27 6.54 -3.79 -6.80
N ALA A 28 7.24 -4.44 -7.73
CA ALA A 28 7.66 -5.85 -7.61
C ALA A 28 8.46 -6.20 -6.35
N LYS A 29 9.21 -5.25 -5.78
CA LYS A 29 9.99 -5.45 -4.54
C LYS A 29 9.17 -5.38 -3.26
N PHE A 30 7.97 -4.80 -3.32
CA PHE A 30 7.08 -4.60 -2.17
C PHE A 30 5.93 -5.61 -2.15
N GLY A 31 5.72 -6.33 -3.25
CA GLY A 31 4.65 -7.31 -3.36
C GLY A 31 4.18 -7.45 -4.79
N ALA A 32 2.86 -7.51 -4.98
CA ALA A 32 2.23 -7.69 -6.28
C ALA A 32 1.04 -6.74 -6.45
N ILE A 33 0.63 -6.53 -7.70
CA ILE A 33 -0.59 -5.81 -8.03
C ILE A 33 -1.59 -6.74 -8.72
N ILE A 34 -2.87 -6.42 -8.58
CA ILE A 34 -3.94 -7.00 -9.41
C ILE A 34 -4.45 -5.88 -10.31
N SER A 35 -4.10 -5.93 -11.59
CA SER A 35 -4.52 -4.94 -12.59
C SER A 35 -4.65 -5.60 -13.95
N ALA A 36 -5.88 -5.70 -14.45
CA ALA A 36 -6.16 -6.32 -15.74
C ALA A 36 -5.39 -5.64 -16.87
N ASP A 37 -5.36 -4.31 -16.91
CA ASP A 37 -4.70 -3.52 -17.96
C ASP A 37 -3.21 -3.84 -18.09
N HIS A 38 -2.53 -4.12 -16.97
CA HIS A 38 -1.12 -4.46 -16.95
C HIS A 38 -0.87 -5.95 -17.24
N GLN A 39 -1.73 -6.83 -16.72
CA GLN A 39 -1.43 -8.25 -16.64
C GLN A 39 -2.08 -9.08 -17.76
N VAL A 40 -3.11 -8.58 -18.43
CA VAL A 40 -3.85 -9.36 -19.45
C VAL A 40 -2.96 -9.81 -20.61
N SER A 41 -1.95 -9.02 -20.97
CA SER A 41 -1.04 -9.32 -22.08
C SER A 41 0.09 -10.28 -21.69
N GLN A 42 0.52 -10.27 -20.42
CA GLN A 42 1.74 -10.96 -19.96
C GLN A 42 1.48 -12.17 -19.06
N ALA A 43 0.42 -12.17 -18.25
CA ALA A 43 0.17 -13.21 -17.28
C ALA A 43 -0.25 -14.53 -17.95
N PRO A 44 0.14 -15.70 -17.39
CA PRO A 44 -0.42 -16.98 -17.79
C PRO A 44 -1.94 -16.94 -17.69
N LYS A 45 -2.64 -17.42 -18.72
CA LYS A 45 -4.09 -17.27 -18.83
C LYS A 45 -4.76 -18.43 -19.54
N SER A 46 -6.02 -18.67 -19.18
CA SER A 46 -6.89 -19.66 -19.84
C SER A 46 -8.24 -19.05 -20.19
N SER A 47 -8.89 -19.58 -21.21
CA SER A 47 -10.31 -19.32 -21.42
C SER A 47 -11.15 -20.00 -20.32
N ALA A 48 -12.25 -19.38 -19.95
CA ALA A 48 -13.24 -19.87 -18.99
C ALA A 48 -14.65 -19.50 -19.48
N ASN A 49 -15.69 -19.98 -18.78
CA ASN A 49 -17.11 -19.69 -19.08
C ASN A 49 -17.47 -19.90 -20.56
N GLN A 50 -17.10 -21.06 -21.12
CA GLN A 50 -17.37 -21.43 -22.52
C GLN A 50 -16.90 -20.37 -23.54
N GLY A 51 -15.77 -19.70 -23.28
CA GLY A 51 -15.18 -18.71 -24.19
C GLY A 51 -15.47 -17.25 -23.81
N THR A 52 -16.35 -17.00 -22.84
CA THR A 52 -16.77 -15.63 -22.46
C THR A 52 -15.92 -14.98 -21.38
N ALA A 53 -15.01 -15.72 -20.74
CA ALA A 53 -14.12 -15.20 -19.71
C ALA A 53 -12.65 -15.54 -19.99
N LEU A 54 -11.77 -14.61 -19.61
CA LEU A 54 -10.33 -14.81 -19.59
C LEU A 54 -9.86 -14.87 -18.13
N LYS A 55 -9.37 -16.03 -17.69
CA LYS A 55 -8.83 -16.22 -16.35
C LYS A 55 -7.33 -15.95 -16.37
N LEU A 56 -6.90 -14.85 -15.74
CA LEU A 56 -5.49 -14.61 -15.46
C LEU A 56 -5.07 -15.42 -14.23
N HIS A 57 -3.97 -16.16 -14.32
CA HIS A 57 -3.54 -17.08 -13.28
C HIS A 57 -2.52 -16.42 -12.35
N LYS A 58 -2.72 -16.60 -11.03
CA LYS A 58 -1.71 -16.31 -9.99
C LYS A 58 -1.10 -14.90 -10.09
N VAL A 59 -1.96 -13.89 -10.30
CA VAL A 59 -1.55 -12.49 -10.49
C VAL A 59 -1.02 -11.82 -9.22
N ALA A 60 -1.42 -12.30 -8.04
CA ALA A 60 -0.90 -11.89 -6.74
C ALA A 60 -0.89 -13.10 -5.78
N PRO A 61 0.11 -13.20 -4.88
CA PRO A 61 0.17 -14.27 -3.89
C PRO A 61 -0.75 -14.00 -2.69
N VAL A 62 -1.16 -15.06 -2.00
CA VAL A 62 -1.82 -15.00 -0.69
C VAL A 62 -1.01 -15.91 0.23
N THR A 63 -0.29 -15.33 1.19
CA THR A 63 0.69 -16.04 2.03
C THR A 63 0.31 -15.94 3.51
N ASN A 64 0.42 -17.06 4.22
CA ASN A 64 0.22 -17.19 5.66
C ASN A 64 1.44 -17.89 6.27
N ASN A 65 2.22 -17.15 7.05
CA ASN A 65 3.42 -17.63 7.73
C ASN A 65 3.24 -17.68 9.26
N TYR A 66 2.01 -17.66 9.78
CA TYR A 66 1.75 -17.68 11.23
C TYR A 66 2.20 -18.96 11.92
N GLU A 67 2.52 -20.04 11.21
CA GLU A 67 3.23 -21.18 11.79
C GLU A 67 4.58 -20.77 12.46
N ASN A 68 5.16 -19.68 11.98
CA ASN A 68 6.41 -19.11 12.47
C ASN A 68 6.21 -18.08 13.58
N CYS A 69 4.98 -17.73 13.95
CA CYS A 69 4.73 -16.74 15.00
C CYS A 69 5.23 -17.24 16.39
N PRO A 70 5.66 -16.32 17.28
CA PRO A 70 6.06 -16.64 18.65
C PRO A 70 4.97 -17.32 19.48
N SER A 71 3.73 -16.83 19.42
CA SER A 71 2.61 -17.29 20.24
C SER A 71 2.15 -18.70 19.89
N LYS A 72 2.47 -19.17 18.68
CA LYS A 72 1.94 -20.41 18.07
C LYS A 72 0.42 -20.41 17.93
N THR A 73 -0.21 -19.23 18.02
CA THR A 73 -1.63 -19.08 17.78
C THR A 73 -1.89 -19.12 16.27
N PRO A 74 -2.75 -20.04 15.78
CA PRO A 74 -3.06 -20.13 14.37
C PRO A 74 -3.84 -18.89 13.90
N ALA A 75 -3.54 -18.40 12.70
CA ALA A 75 -4.29 -17.34 12.05
C ALA A 75 -5.44 -17.87 11.19
N THR A 76 -6.44 -17.01 10.96
CA THR A 76 -7.50 -17.24 9.97
C THR A 76 -7.35 -16.27 8.81
N ALA A 77 -7.73 -16.71 7.61
CA ALA A 77 -7.83 -15.82 6.45
C ALA A 77 -9.13 -15.01 6.55
N ASN A 78 -9.03 -13.69 6.60
CA ASN A 78 -10.16 -12.79 6.83
C ASN A 78 -10.35 -11.86 5.64
N TRP A 79 -11.61 -11.72 5.19
CA TRP A 79 -12.02 -10.60 4.37
C TRP A 79 -12.62 -9.52 5.27
N ASN A 80 -12.04 -8.33 5.20
CA ASN A 80 -12.50 -7.14 5.89
C ASN A 80 -12.98 -6.10 4.87
N ILE A 81 -13.76 -5.11 5.33
CA ILE A 81 -14.11 -3.94 4.53
C ILE A 81 -13.51 -2.71 5.20
N PHE A 82 -12.74 -1.94 4.44
CA PHE A 82 -12.19 -0.67 4.88
C PHE A 82 -12.88 0.44 4.10
N ARG A 83 -13.63 1.29 4.80
CA ARG A 83 -14.16 2.54 4.25
C ARG A 83 -13.19 3.68 4.58
N CYS A 84 -12.37 4.07 3.60
CA CYS A 84 -11.30 5.04 3.81
C CYS A 84 -11.72 6.41 3.28
N SER A 85 -11.73 7.42 4.15
CA SER A 85 -11.90 8.82 3.74
C SER A 85 -10.55 9.49 3.45
N PRO A 86 -10.49 10.46 2.51
CA PRO A 86 -9.27 11.21 2.27
C PRO A 86 -8.74 11.90 3.54
N PRO A 87 -7.45 11.76 3.89
CA PRO A 87 -6.89 12.32 5.13
C PRO A 87 -6.61 13.81 4.97
N LYS A 88 -7.66 14.63 4.83
CA LYS A 88 -7.59 16.08 4.51
C LYS A 88 -6.66 16.88 5.42
N HIS A 89 -6.49 16.47 6.68
CA HIS A 89 -5.61 17.11 7.65
C HIS A 89 -4.11 16.85 7.43
N LEU A 90 -3.77 15.88 6.57
CA LEU A 90 -2.40 15.54 6.15
C LEU A 90 -2.15 15.90 4.69
N LEU A 91 -3.14 16.47 4.00
CA LEU A 91 -3.05 16.89 2.61
C LEU A 91 -2.79 18.40 2.54
N SER A 92 -1.88 18.79 1.67
CA SER A 92 -1.65 20.20 1.32
C SER A 92 -1.42 20.34 -0.17
N THR A 93 -1.61 21.55 -0.68
CA THR A 93 -1.40 21.87 -2.09
C THR A 93 -0.48 23.07 -2.17
N SER A 94 0.63 22.93 -2.90
CA SER A 94 1.52 24.06 -3.20
C SER A 94 1.35 24.46 -4.66
N SER A 95 1.00 25.72 -4.90
CA SER A 95 1.12 26.33 -6.22
C SER A 95 2.55 26.81 -6.41
N ASN A 96 3.37 26.08 -7.16
CA ASN A 96 4.66 26.63 -7.59
C ASN A 96 4.40 27.68 -8.68
N SER A 97 4.79 28.93 -8.41
CA SER A 97 4.71 30.06 -9.35
C SER A 97 5.73 29.98 -10.51
N SER A 98 6.38 28.84 -10.71
CA SER A 98 7.28 28.59 -11.84
C SER A 98 6.50 28.02 -13.03
N GLU A 99 6.51 28.76 -14.14
CA GLU A 99 6.12 28.55 -15.57
C GLU A 99 5.26 27.36 -16.05
N SER A 100 5.12 26.25 -15.30
CA SER A 100 4.34 25.07 -15.68
C SER A 100 2.88 25.10 -15.24
N GLY A 101 2.49 25.96 -14.27
CA GLY A 101 1.11 25.99 -13.74
C GLY A 101 0.63 24.69 -13.10
N ALA A 102 1.53 23.73 -12.87
CA ALA A 102 1.20 22.44 -12.28
C ALA A 102 0.93 22.60 -10.77
N VAL A 103 -0.26 22.16 -10.37
CA VAL A 103 -0.65 22.02 -8.96
C VAL A 103 0.04 20.76 -8.42
N MET A 104 0.84 20.91 -7.36
CA MET A 104 1.49 19.79 -6.70
C MET A 104 0.80 19.53 -5.36
N ASN A 105 0.28 18.32 -5.19
CA ASN A 105 -0.31 17.90 -3.93
C ASN A 105 0.75 17.20 -3.08
N GLN A 106 0.62 17.34 -1.77
CA GLN A 106 1.48 16.71 -0.79
C GLN A 106 0.66 15.95 0.23
N TYR A 107 1.17 14.80 0.65
CA TYR A 107 0.69 14.02 1.78
C TYR A 107 1.80 13.89 2.82
N LEU A 108 1.46 14.15 4.09
CA LEU A 108 2.37 13.98 5.21
C LEU A 108 2.17 12.59 5.85
N SER A 109 2.97 11.61 5.45
CA SER A 109 2.92 10.26 6.01
C SER A 109 3.52 10.22 7.40
N LYS A 110 2.75 9.72 8.37
CA LYS A 110 3.11 9.68 9.79
C LYS A 110 3.54 8.31 10.27
N VAL A 111 3.14 7.25 9.55
CA VAL A 111 3.27 5.86 9.99
C VAL A 111 3.69 5.01 8.81
N LEU A 112 4.59 4.07 9.06
CA LEU A 112 4.69 2.85 8.26
C LEU A 112 4.41 1.67 9.18
N GLU A 113 3.65 0.71 8.69
CA GLU A 113 3.27 -0.51 9.37
C GLU A 113 3.68 -1.73 8.54
N ARG A 114 3.71 -2.90 9.16
CA ARG A 114 3.88 -4.17 8.45
C ARG A 114 3.10 -5.29 9.13
N HIS A 115 2.78 -6.30 8.34
CA HIS A 115 2.22 -7.58 8.80
C HIS A 115 3.33 -8.65 8.74
N PRO A 116 3.97 -9.01 9.87
CA PRO A 116 5.18 -9.86 9.87
C PRO A 116 4.96 -11.25 9.26
N PHE A 117 3.74 -11.77 9.32
CA PHE A 117 3.43 -13.16 8.95
C PHE A 117 2.39 -13.30 7.82
N SER A 118 1.91 -12.20 7.22
CA SER A 118 0.89 -12.29 6.16
C SER A 118 1.16 -11.31 5.03
N THR A 119 0.78 -11.70 3.82
CA THR A 119 0.43 -10.71 2.79
C THR A 119 -0.83 -9.96 3.21
N GLN A 120 -0.96 -8.71 2.78
CA GLN A 120 -2.22 -7.97 2.93
C GLN A 120 -2.61 -7.38 1.59
N THR A 121 -3.84 -7.67 1.14
CA THR A 121 -4.38 -7.18 -0.13
C THR A 121 -5.43 -6.12 0.12
N PHE A 122 -5.35 -5.00 -0.58
CA PHE A 122 -6.42 -4.00 -0.68
C PHE A 122 -6.98 -3.98 -2.09
N LEU A 123 -8.24 -4.36 -2.24
CA LEU A 123 -9.00 -4.36 -3.49
C LEU A 123 -9.98 -3.19 -3.51
N PRO A 124 -9.74 -2.12 -4.29
CA PRO A 124 -10.66 -1.00 -4.36
C PRO A 124 -12.03 -1.42 -4.91
N MET A 125 -13.10 -0.89 -4.32
CA MET A 125 -14.48 -1.19 -4.68
C MET A 125 -15.18 0.09 -5.14
N GLY A 126 -15.55 0.15 -6.42
CA GLY A 126 -16.45 1.18 -6.95
C GLY A 126 -15.81 2.49 -7.42
N ARG A 127 -14.47 2.60 -7.47
CA ARG A 127 -13.79 3.75 -8.11
C ARG A 127 -13.56 3.48 -9.60
N SER A 128 -13.80 4.49 -10.43
CA SER A 128 -13.53 4.42 -11.87
C SER A 128 -12.05 4.16 -12.15
N GLN A 129 -11.76 3.35 -13.16
CA GLN A 129 -10.40 3.07 -13.65
C GLN A 129 -9.67 4.33 -14.16
N GLU A 130 -10.40 5.37 -14.54
CA GLU A 130 -9.81 6.62 -15.06
C GLU A 130 -9.42 7.60 -13.95
N LYS A 131 -9.84 7.34 -12.70
CA LYS A 131 -9.58 8.21 -11.56
C LYS A 131 -8.44 7.67 -10.70
N ILE A 132 -7.65 8.59 -10.16
CA ILE A 132 -6.80 8.31 -9.00
C ILE A 132 -7.72 7.89 -7.86
N GLY A 133 -7.42 6.76 -7.25
CA GLY A 133 -8.19 6.21 -6.14
C GLY A 133 -7.50 6.39 -4.79
N TYR A 134 -6.19 6.19 -4.75
CA TYR A 134 -5.44 6.14 -3.50
C TYR A 134 -3.93 6.25 -3.73
N LEU A 135 -3.20 6.47 -2.65
CA LEU A 135 -1.74 6.51 -2.58
C LEU A 135 -1.24 5.29 -1.80
N VAL A 136 -0.16 4.69 -2.27
CA VAL A 136 0.58 3.64 -1.56
C VAL A 136 1.98 4.15 -1.28
N ILE A 137 2.50 3.87 -0.10
CA ILE A 137 3.86 4.22 0.31
C ILE A 137 4.48 2.99 0.92
N CYS A 138 5.65 2.57 0.45
CA CYS A 138 6.36 1.40 0.95
C CYS A 138 7.82 1.70 1.24
N ALA A 139 8.43 0.90 2.11
CA ALA A 139 9.87 0.92 2.35
C ALA A 139 10.41 -0.51 2.40
N PRO A 140 11.62 -0.76 1.88
CA PRO A 140 12.30 -2.02 2.12
C PRO A 140 12.83 -2.05 3.55
N ASP A 141 13.17 -3.24 4.05
CA ASP A 141 13.89 -3.38 5.31
C ASP A 141 15.29 -2.73 5.23
N GLY A 142 15.65 -2.02 6.29
CA GLY A 142 16.99 -1.58 6.62
C GLY A 142 17.82 -2.70 7.26
N LYS A 143 19.05 -2.37 7.66
CA LYS A 143 19.98 -3.36 8.24
C LYS A 143 19.51 -3.92 9.59
N ASP A 144 18.66 -3.19 10.29
CA ASP A 144 18.08 -3.52 11.60
C ASP A 144 16.68 -4.14 11.49
N GLY A 145 16.19 -4.39 10.27
CA GLY A 145 14.83 -4.91 10.03
C GLY A 145 13.72 -3.88 10.25
N LEU A 146 14.05 -2.61 10.49
CA LEU A 146 13.13 -1.47 10.48
C LEU A 146 13.10 -0.86 9.07
N PRO A 147 12.14 0.02 8.70
CA PRO A 147 12.09 0.54 7.33
C PRO A 147 13.31 1.41 6.98
N ASP A 148 13.92 1.15 5.83
CA ASP A 148 14.96 2.00 5.25
C ASP A 148 14.33 3.30 4.74
N TYR A 149 14.28 4.30 5.61
CA TYR A 149 13.68 5.61 5.34
C TYR A 149 14.31 6.37 4.16
N ASN A 150 15.52 5.98 3.71
CA ASN A 150 16.16 6.57 2.53
C ASN A 150 15.69 5.95 1.20
N LYS A 151 14.93 4.85 1.28
CA LYS A 151 14.43 4.09 0.12
C LYS A 151 12.91 3.94 0.13
N VAL A 152 12.24 4.88 0.78
CA VAL A 152 10.78 4.97 0.74
C VAL A 152 10.35 5.33 -0.68
N GLU A 153 9.36 4.61 -1.19
CA GLU A 153 8.79 4.83 -2.50
C GLU A 153 7.28 4.97 -2.39
N ALA A 154 6.71 5.83 -3.23
CA ALA A 154 5.29 6.12 -3.24
C ALA A 154 4.69 5.88 -4.63
N PHE A 155 3.43 5.45 -4.66
CA PHE A 155 2.75 5.01 -5.87
C PHE A 155 1.34 5.60 -5.94
N ILE A 156 1.05 6.29 -7.04
CA ILE A 156 -0.30 6.75 -7.36
C ILE A 156 -1.07 5.58 -7.98
N CYS A 157 -2.19 5.24 -7.37
CA CYS A 157 -3.00 4.08 -7.74
C CYS A 157 -4.35 4.50 -8.31
N LYS A 158 -4.77 3.85 -9.39
CA LYS A 158 -6.10 4.00 -10.00
C LYS A 158 -7.14 3.11 -9.32
N GLY A 159 -8.41 3.42 -9.51
CA GLY A 159 -9.54 2.69 -8.93
C GLY A 159 -9.67 1.22 -9.35
N ASN A 160 -8.98 0.78 -10.40
CA ASN A 160 -9.00 -0.60 -10.91
C ASN A 160 -7.72 -1.39 -10.60
N GLN A 161 -6.84 -0.86 -9.75
CA GLN A 161 -5.60 -1.51 -9.35
C GLN A 161 -5.75 -1.94 -7.89
N ALA A 162 -5.57 -3.22 -7.59
CA ALA A 162 -5.40 -3.69 -6.22
C ALA A 162 -3.91 -3.81 -5.89
N VAL A 163 -3.55 -3.60 -4.64
CA VAL A 163 -2.20 -3.87 -4.13
C VAL A 163 -2.23 -5.06 -3.18
N THR A 164 -1.19 -5.89 -3.25
CA THR A 164 -0.91 -6.94 -2.27
C THR A 164 0.49 -6.71 -1.74
N TYR A 165 0.59 -6.23 -0.51
CA TYR A 165 1.85 -6.12 0.19
C TYR A 165 2.42 -7.51 0.45
N GLY A 166 3.72 -7.68 0.23
CA GLY A 166 4.45 -8.88 0.59
C GLY A 166 4.47 -9.06 2.11
N VAL A 167 4.72 -10.29 2.56
CA VAL A 167 4.93 -10.58 3.98
C VAL A 167 6.01 -9.66 4.55
N ALA A 168 5.75 -9.06 5.71
CA ALA A 168 6.65 -8.15 6.41
C ALA A 168 7.04 -6.87 5.64
N THR A 169 6.39 -6.55 4.52
CA THR A 169 6.68 -5.31 3.79
C THR A 169 6.18 -4.10 4.57
N TRP A 170 7.07 -3.13 4.82
CA TRP A 170 6.68 -1.85 5.40
C TRP A 170 5.86 -1.03 4.40
N HIS A 171 4.70 -0.55 4.83
CA HIS A 171 3.82 0.28 4.04
C HIS A 171 3.04 1.27 4.91
N ALA A 172 2.59 2.38 4.36
CA ALA A 172 1.72 3.28 5.09
C ALA A 172 0.30 2.70 5.22
N PRO A 173 -0.46 3.06 6.28
CA PRO A 173 -1.90 2.83 6.32
C PRO A 173 -2.57 3.35 5.04
N MET A 174 -3.71 2.77 4.66
CA MET A 174 -4.36 3.08 3.38
C MET A 174 -4.75 4.57 3.24
N ILE A 175 -4.30 5.21 2.15
CA ILE A 175 -4.51 6.64 1.89
C ILE A 175 -5.48 6.82 0.71
N ALA A 176 -6.77 6.94 1.02
CA ALA A 176 -7.78 7.26 0.00
C ALA A 176 -7.55 8.66 -0.59
N LEU A 177 -7.71 8.79 -1.91
CA LEU A 177 -7.63 10.04 -2.66
C LEU A 177 -8.88 10.20 -3.54
N GLY A 178 -9.02 11.39 -4.12
CA GLY A 178 -10.14 11.77 -4.99
C GLY A 178 -11.11 12.75 -4.34
N ASP A 179 -12.10 13.17 -5.12
CA ASP A 179 -13.12 14.16 -4.69
C ASP A 179 -14.25 13.52 -3.87
N GLU A 180 -14.37 12.20 -3.92
CA GLU A 180 -15.40 11.45 -3.21
C GLU A 180 -15.09 11.31 -1.71
N ASP A 181 -16.14 11.22 -0.89
CA ASP A 181 -16.04 11.19 0.57
C ASP A 181 -15.29 9.96 1.10
N TYR A 182 -15.31 8.86 0.35
CA TYR A 182 -14.62 7.63 0.68
C TYR A 182 -14.26 6.79 -0.55
N LEU A 183 -13.36 5.84 -0.32
CA LEU A 183 -13.11 4.68 -1.15
C LEU A 183 -13.24 3.43 -0.26
N ASP A 184 -14.12 2.51 -0.65
CA ASP A 184 -14.25 1.23 0.01
C ASP A 184 -13.22 0.25 -0.55
N PHE A 185 -12.66 -0.59 0.31
CA PHE A 185 -11.74 -1.66 -0.06
C PHE A 185 -12.20 -2.98 0.53
N GLY A 186 -12.17 -4.04 -0.28
CA GLY A 186 -12.09 -5.40 0.24
C GLY A 186 -10.66 -5.66 0.68
N VAL A 187 -10.46 -6.10 1.93
CA VAL A 187 -9.13 -6.33 2.50
C VAL A 187 -8.96 -7.79 2.85
N LEU A 188 -7.97 -8.46 2.28
CA LEU A 188 -7.64 -9.85 2.59
C LEU A 188 -6.33 -9.91 3.37
N VAL A 189 -6.38 -10.50 4.56
CA VAL A 189 -5.22 -10.65 5.46
C VAL A 189 -5.39 -11.91 6.32
N HIS A 190 -4.28 -12.48 6.81
CA HIS A 190 -4.32 -13.47 7.88
C HIS A 190 -4.03 -12.78 9.21
N GLU A 191 -4.85 -13.06 10.22
CA GLU A 191 -4.72 -12.51 11.57
C GLU A 191 -4.96 -13.62 12.58
N ASN A 192 -4.21 -13.61 13.68
CA ASN A 192 -4.40 -14.51 14.81
C ASN A 192 -4.93 -13.80 16.08
N GLY A 193 -5.09 -12.47 16.03
CA GLY A 193 -5.60 -11.66 17.12
C GLY A 193 -4.56 -11.27 18.17
N VAL A 194 -3.28 -11.62 17.97
CA VAL A 194 -2.17 -11.19 18.82
C VAL A 194 -1.61 -9.87 18.25
N PRO A 195 -1.77 -8.72 18.95
CA PRO A 195 -1.55 -7.41 18.36
C PRO A 195 -0.18 -7.19 17.72
N GLU A 196 0.89 -7.66 18.34
CA GLU A 196 2.28 -7.55 17.88
C GLU A 196 2.63 -8.53 16.75
N GLU A 197 1.89 -9.62 16.60
CA GLU A 197 2.09 -10.59 15.52
C GLU A 197 1.26 -10.22 14.29
N ASP A 198 0.10 -9.61 14.52
CA ASP A 198 -0.77 -9.13 13.46
C ASP A 198 -0.17 -7.88 12.80
N CYS A 199 0.32 -6.90 13.55
CA CYS A 199 0.82 -5.66 12.96
C CYS A 199 1.82 -4.90 13.85
N GLU A 200 2.95 -4.51 13.25
CA GLU A 200 3.99 -3.68 13.84
C GLU A 200 4.02 -2.31 13.16
N GLU A 201 4.19 -1.24 13.92
CA GLU A 201 4.20 0.14 13.43
C GLU A 201 5.50 0.87 13.77
N VAL A 202 5.91 1.77 12.90
CA VAL A 202 6.85 2.84 13.22
C VAL A 202 6.24 4.20 12.93
N THR A 203 6.59 5.21 13.74
CA THR A 203 6.05 6.55 13.59
C THR A 203 7.13 7.56 13.19
N TYR A 204 6.70 8.61 12.50
CA TYR A 204 7.56 9.67 11.97
C TYR A 204 7.04 11.04 12.44
N ASN A 205 7.90 11.80 13.11
CA ASN A 205 7.61 13.14 13.59
C ASN A 205 8.58 14.18 13.01
N PRO A 206 8.13 15.21 12.25
CA PRO A 206 6.75 15.46 11.87
C PRO A 206 6.19 14.53 10.78
N GLY A 207 6.98 13.72 10.09
CA GLY A 207 6.47 12.84 9.03
C GLY A 207 7.32 12.86 7.76
N LEU A 208 6.99 11.98 6.83
CA LEU A 208 7.58 11.88 5.49
C LEU A 208 6.70 12.66 4.51
N ILE A 209 7.30 13.56 3.73
CA ILE A 209 6.57 14.33 2.72
C ILE A 209 6.51 13.52 1.42
N VAL A 210 5.30 13.29 0.90
CA VAL A 210 5.08 12.62 -0.39
C VAL A 210 4.39 13.57 -1.36
N GLU A 211 4.99 13.80 -2.52
CA GLU A 211 4.48 14.64 -3.61
C GLU A 211 3.76 13.77 -4.65
N PHE A 212 2.56 14.15 -5.10
CA PHE A 212 1.76 13.40 -6.07
C PHE A 212 0.86 14.29 -6.95
#